data_AF-A0A662EK01-F1
#
_entry.id   AF-A0A662EK01-F1
#
_cell.length_a   1.000
_cell.length_b   1.000
_cell.length_c   1.000
_cell.angle_alpha   90.00
_cell.angle_beta   90.00
_cell.angle_gamma   90.00
#
_symmetry.space_group_name_H-M   'P 1'
#
loop_
_entity.id
_entity.type
_entity.pdbx_description
1 polymer ?
#
loop_
_entity_poly.entity_id
_entity_poly.type
_entity_poly.pdbx_seq_one_letter_code
_entity_poly.pdbx_strand_id
1 'polypeptide(L)'
;MCRMLGVASRNPFPVSRWLLGEPRGLLHLSLHGKRAPHRDGLGYAYLDGDGRLHVRHWGKEELDWMLDGFPGEHSQLTSLLIAHARKASPEYRARLTADQAHPFLEGGLALAHNGGIRDAERLDPGPGIDSQRLARWLARAWQPRTREVLLEALEELLATVRDYTAINLLFTDGKSLYAFRRCTEKPDYYSLWFQVSPGLVLVASEPLGDEGWQPLADGELLAIAPDLSLSHHRIPLP
;
A
#
# COMPACT_ATOMS: atom_id res chain seq x y z
N MET A 1 -1.89 6.76 10.35
CA MET A 1 -0.72 6.46 9.50
C MET A 1 -0.26 5.06 9.76
N CYS A 2 -0.36 4.26 8.73
CA CYS A 2 0.06 2.88 8.67
C CYS A 2 1.52 2.81 8.19
N ARG A 3 2.06 1.60 8.04
CA ARG A 3 3.33 1.35 7.37
C ARG A 3 3.08 0.47 6.16
N MET A 4 3.56 0.89 5.00
CA MET A 4 3.41 0.17 3.73
C MET A 4 4.78 -0.28 3.22
N LEU A 5 4.80 -1.45 2.59
CA LEU A 5 5.95 -2.04 1.92
C LEU A 5 5.50 -2.71 0.62
N GLY A 6 6.10 -2.32 -0.49
CA GLY A 6 5.91 -2.89 -1.82
C GLY A 6 7.24 -3.43 -2.34
N VAL A 7 7.18 -4.57 -3.04
CA VAL A 7 8.34 -5.26 -3.60
C VAL A 7 7.96 -5.76 -4.98
N ALA A 8 8.79 -5.45 -5.98
CA ALA A 8 8.77 -6.09 -7.29
C ALA A 8 10.17 -6.65 -7.57
N SER A 9 10.26 -7.95 -7.89
CA SER A 9 11.52 -8.68 -8.02
C SER A 9 11.52 -9.58 -9.25
N ARG A 10 12.67 -9.65 -9.93
CA ARG A 10 12.88 -10.56 -11.06
C ARG A 10 12.96 -12.02 -10.63
N ASN A 11 13.46 -12.26 -9.41
CA ASN A 11 13.61 -13.58 -8.83
C ASN A 11 12.59 -13.76 -7.70
N PRO A 12 11.83 -14.88 -7.63
CA PRO A 12 10.91 -15.12 -6.54
C PRO A 12 11.60 -15.16 -5.17
N PHE A 13 10.94 -14.62 -4.16
CA PHE A 13 11.37 -14.62 -2.76
C PHE A 13 10.23 -15.10 -1.85
N PRO A 14 10.51 -15.74 -0.70
CA PRO A 14 9.47 -16.05 0.27
C PRO A 14 8.95 -14.76 0.91
N VAL A 15 7.63 -14.61 1.04
CA VAL A 15 6.97 -13.43 1.63
C VAL A 15 7.57 -13.06 2.99
N SER A 16 7.95 -14.05 3.79
CA SER A 16 8.62 -13.90 5.09
C SER A 16 9.87 -13.02 5.05
N ARG A 17 10.59 -12.96 3.93
CA ARG A 17 11.78 -12.12 3.76
C ARG A 17 11.48 -10.66 4.11
N TRP A 18 10.53 -10.06 3.39
CA TRP A 18 10.24 -8.63 3.52
C TRP A 18 9.26 -8.31 4.66
N LEU A 19 8.47 -9.28 5.11
CA LEU A 19 7.62 -9.10 6.29
C LEU A 19 8.40 -9.21 7.61
N LEU A 20 9.30 -10.19 7.74
CA LEU A 20 9.89 -10.60 9.02
C LEU A 20 11.44 -10.65 9.02
N GLY A 21 12.06 -11.09 7.92
CA GLY A 21 13.49 -11.44 7.89
C GLY A 21 14.46 -10.28 7.65
N GLU A 22 14.06 -9.27 6.88
CA GLU A 22 14.87 -8.09 6.59
C GLU A 22 14.90 -7.15 7.82
N PRO A 23 16.06 -6.67 8.30
CA PRO A 23 16.17 -5.99 9.61
C PRO A 23 15.33 -4.71 9.78
N ARG A 24 14.94 -4.06 8.68
CA ARG A 24 14.02 -2.91 8.64
C ARG A 24 12.71 -3.20 7.89
N GLY A 25 12.38 -4.47 7.64
CA GLY A 25 11.16 -4.92 6.97
C GLY A 25 9.85 -4.58 7.70
N LEU A 26 8.71 -5.09 7.23
CA LEU A 26 7.40 -4.61 7.71
C LEU A 26 7.19 -4.78 9.23
N LEU A 27 7.71 -5.84 9.84
CA LEU A 27 7.66 -6.04 11.29
C LEU A 27 8.42 -4.93 12.05
N HIS A 28 9.65 -4.61 11.63
CA HIS A 28 10.41 -3.50 12.19
C HIS A 28 9.67 -2.17 12.00
N LEU A 29 9.14 -1.91 10.80
CA LEU A 29 8.32 -0.73 10.55
C LEU A 29 7.09 -0.68 11.47
N SER A 30 6.43 -1.81 11.71
CA SER A 30 5.28 -1.92 12.63
C SER A 30 5.66 -1.63 14.08
N LEU A 31 6.78 -2.16 14.58
CA LEU A 31 7.17 -2.09 16.00
C LEU A 31 8.02 -0.86 16.35
N HIS A 32 8.79 -0.33 15.41
CA HIS A 32 9.84 0.68 15.67
C HIS A 32 9.83 1.87 14.68
N GLY A 33 9.07 1.79 13.59
CA GLY A 33 8.90 2.91 12.64
C GLY A 33 8.29 4.16 13.28
N LYS A 34 8.36 5.30 12.58
CA LYS A 34 7.91 6.61 13.09
C LYS A 34 6.42 6.59 13.48
N ARG A 35 6.19 6.75 14.79
CA ARG A 35 4.89 6.61 15.50
C ARG A 35 4.33 5.19 15.61
N ALA A 36 5.20 4.17 15.67
CA ALA A 36 4.88 2.83 16.14
C ALA A 36 4.23 2.81 17.55
N PRO A 37 3.63 1.69 17.99
CA PRO A 37 3.33 0.47 17.22
C PRO A 37 2.23 0.69 16.16
N HIS A 38 2.31 -0.02 15.04
CA HIS A 38 1.29 -0.08 13.99
C HIS A 38 0.69 -1.50 13.97
N ARG A 39 -0.09 -1.85 15.01
CA ARG A 39 -0.72 -3.17 15.22
C ARG A 39 -2.25 -3.11 15.33
N ASP A 40 -2.87 -2.16 14.63
CA ASP A 40 -4.33 -2.01 14.54
C ASP A 40 -4.93 -2.83 13.36
N GLY A 41 -4.28 -3.95 13.02
CA GLY A 41 -4.52 -4.75 11.83
C GLY A 41 -3.27 -4.91 10.95
N LEU A 42 -3.22 -5.98 10.16
CA LEU A 42 -2.13 -6.32 9.25
C LEU A 42 -2.73 -6.94 7.99
N GLY A 43 -2.13 -6.70 6.83
CA GLY A 43 -2.34 -7.58 5.70
C GLY A 43 -1.26 -7.47 4.63
N TYR A 44 -1.30 -8.41 3.69
CA TYR A 44 -0.48 -8.40 2.49
C TYR A 44 -1.19 -9.08 1.31
N ALA A 45 -0.86 -8.60 0.11
CA ALA A 45 -1.22 -9.18 -1.17
C ALA A 45 0.05 -9.68 -1.87
N TYR A 46 0.01 -10.87 -2.46
CA TYR A 46 1.15 -11.43 -3.20
C TYR A 46 0.69 -12.14 -4.48
N LEU A 47 1.55 -12.13 -5.50
CA LEU A 47 1.34 -12.87 -6.74
C LEU A 47 1.97 -14.27 -6.64
N ASP A 48 1.21 -15.34 -6.87
CA ASP A 48 1.77 -16.70 -6.89
C ASP A 48 2.42 -17.07 -8.24
N GLY A 49 3.00 -18.28 -8.32
CA GLY A 49 3.64 -18.79 -9.54
C GLY A 49 2.69 -19.06 -10.71
N ASP A 50 1.38 -19.16 -10.46
CA ASP A 50 0.34 -19.29 -11.50
C ASP A 50 -0.15 -17.91 -11.98
N GLY A 51 0.39 -16.81 -11.46
CA GLY A 51 -0.04 -15.44 -11.76
C GLY A 51 -1.35 -15.04 -11.08
N ARG A 52 -1.72 -15.69 -9.97
CA ARG A 52 -2.91 -15.36 -9.18
C ARG A 52 -2.56 -14.45 -8.02
N LEU A 53 -3.36 -13.41 -7.83
CA LEU A 53 -3.21 -12.44 -6.75
C LEU A 53 -3.98 -12.91 -5.50
N HIS A 54 -3.24 -13.23 -4.45
CA HIS A 54 -3.79 -13.64 -3.14
C HIS A 54 -3.72 -12.47 -2.16
N VAL A 55 -4.64 -12.42 -1.19
CA VAL A 55 -4.59 -11.47 -0.06
C VAL A 55 -4.78 -12.23 1.25
N ARG A 56 -4.03 -11.84 2.29
CA ARG A 56 -4.14 -12.33 3.66
C ARG A 56 -4.13 -11.14 4.62
N HIS A 57 -5.02 -11.15 5.60
CA HIS A 57 -5.27 -10.02 6.47
C HIS A 57 -5.80 -10.48 7.85
N TRP A 58 -5.50 -9.68 8.88
CA TRP A 58 -5.73 -9.97 10.30
C TRP A 58 -6.11 -8.69 11.05
N GLY A 59 -6.95 -8.83 12.07
CA GLY A 59 -7.33 -7.77 12.99
C GLY A 59 -6.28 -7.51 14.08
N LYS A 60 -6.65 -6.65 15.03
CA LYS A 60 -5.83 -6.35 16.21
C LYS A 60 -5.73 -7.53 17.17
N GLU A 61 -6.81 -8.30 17.34
CA GLU A 61 -6.85 -9.39 18.33
C GLU A 61 -5.79 -10.45 18.01
N GLU A 62 -5.73 -10.89 16.76
CA GLU A 62 -4.75 -11.86 16.27
C GLU A 62 -3.31 -11.33 16.31
N LEU A 63 -3.13 -10.00 16.25
CA LEU A 63 -1.83 -9.35 16.39
C LEU A 63 -1.39 -9.17 17.84
N ASP A 64 -2.31 -9.02 18.79
CA ASP A 64 -1.97 -8.86 20.22
C ASP A 64 -1.46 -10.17 20.83
N TRP A 65 -1.86 -11.32 20.31
CA TRP A 65 -1.28 -12.64 20.64
C TRP A 65 0.16 -12.84 20.12
N MET A 66 0.66 -11.96 19.25
CA MET A 66 1.89 -12.15 18.45
C MET A 66 2.85 -10.96 18.57
N LEU A 67 3.19 -10.56 19.81
CA LEU A 67 3.96 -9.33 20.14
C LEU A 67 5.06 -8.96 19.12
N ASP A 68 6.03 -9.85 18.95
CA ASP A 68 7.22 -9.66 18.10
C ASP A 68 7.14 -10.42 16.77
N GLY A 69 5.93 -10.61 16.23
CA GLY A 69 5.72 -11.31 14.97
C GLY A 69 4.42 -10.95 14.26
N PHE A 70 4.12 -11.70 13.20
CA PHE A 70 2.87 -11.64 12.44
C PHE A 70 2.25 -13.04 12.34
N PRO A 71 0.91 -13.17 12.40
CA PRO A 71 0.22 -14.46 12.35
C PRO A 71 0.18 -15.08 10.95
N GLY A 72 0.10 -16.42 10.91
CA GLY A 72 -0.02 -17.22 9.69
C GLY A 72 1.31 -17.67 9.08
N GLU A 73 1.24 -18.40 7.97
CA GLU A 73 2.44 -18.75 7.20
C GLU A 73 2.77 -17.70 6.14
N HIS A 74 4.06 -17.39 6.05
CA HIS A 74 4.64 -16.46 5.06
C HIS A 74 5.69 -17.15 4.16
N SER A 75 5.58 -18.47 4.02
CA SER A 75 6.50 -19.36 3.28
C SER A 75 6.39 -19.23 1.75
N GLN A 76 5.32 -18.60 1.25
CA GLN A 76 4.95 -18.61 -0.16
C GLN A 76 5.93 -17.78 -0.98
N LEU A 77 6.36 -18.32 -2.14
CA LEU A 77 7.24 -17.61 -3.07
C LEU A 77 6.43 -16.63 -3.93
N THR A 78 6.96 -15.43 -4.11
CA THR A 78 6.37 -14.39 -4.98
C THR A 78 7.43 -13.51 -5.63
N SER A 79 7.11 -12.94 -6.79
CA SER A 79 7.85 -11.84 -7.43
C SER A 79 7.28 -10.46 -7.09
N LEU A 80 6.04 -10.37 -6.60
CA LEU A 80 5.33 -9.11 -6.34
C LEU A 80 4.56 -9.18 -5.02
N LEU A 81 4.91 -8.30 -4.08
CA LEU A 81 4.33 -8.20 -2.74
C LEU A 81 3.88 -6.77 -2.46
N ILE A 82 2.71 -6.61 -1.84
CA ILE A 82 2.24 -5.37 -1.22
C ILE A 82 1.82 -5.72 0.20
N ALA A 83 2.31 -5.00 1.20
CA ALA A 83 2.03 -5.30 2.60
C ALA A 83 1.83 -4.02 3.43
N HIS A 84 0.99 -4.12 4.46
CA HIS A 84 0.52 -2.98 5.25
C HIS A 84 0.31 -3.36 6.72
N ALA A 85 0.96 -2.62 7.62
CA ALA A 85 0.77 -2.70 9.05
C ALA A 85 -0.02 -1.45 9.52
N ARG A 86 -1.22 -1.65 10.03
CA ARG A 86 -2.23 -0.61 10.22
C ARG A 86 -2.05 0.14 11.53
N LYS A 87 -2.30 1.45 11.49
CA LYS A 87 -2.55 2.26 12.69
C LYS A 87 -3.80 3.10 12.45
N ALA A 88 -4.89 2.75 13.13
CA ALA A 88 -6.21 3.32 12.91
C ALA A 88 -6.22 4.82 13.19
N SER A 89 -6.97 5.58 12.40
CA SER A 89 -7.26 6.97 12.70
C SER A 89 -8.21 7.07 13.91
N PRO A 90 -8.26 8.20 14.63
CA PRO A 90 -9.11 8.35 15.83
C PRO A 90 -10.58 7.95 15.62
N GLU A 91 -11.10 8.21 14.42
CA GLU A 91 -12.48 7.98 13.97
C GLU A 91 -12.79 6.50 13.74
N TYR A 92 -11.76 5.67 13.49
CA TYR A 92 -11.88 4.25 13.20
C TYR A 92 -11.26 3.34 14.28
N ARG A 93 -11.00 3.87 15.49
CA ARG A 93 -10.47 3.10 16.64
C ARG A 93 -11.32 1.91 17.09
N ALA A 94 -12.60 1.87 16.74
CA ALA A 94 -13.48 0.71 17.00
C ALA A 94 -13.54 -0.30 15.85
N ARG A 95 -12.91 -0.01 14.70
CA ARG A 95 -12.91 -0.83 13.49
C ARG A 95 -11.54 -1.49 13.32
N LEU A 96 -11.29 -2.56 14.08
CA LEU A 96 -9.99 -3.21 14.22
C LEU A 96 -10.00 -4.69 13.78
N THR A 97 -11.02 -5.16 13.03
CA THR A 97 -11.05 -6.54 12.50
C THR A 97 -10.26 -6.66 11.20
N ALA A 98 -9.99 -7.90 10.79
CA ALA A 98 -9.32 -8.21 9.54
C ALA A 98 -9.95 -7.52 8.31
N ASP A 99 -11.28 -7.35 8.28
CA ASP A 99 -12.00 -6.75 7.14
C ASP A 99 -11.74 -5.24 6.98
N GLN A 100 -11.02 -4.59 7.91
CA GLN A 100 -10.55 -3.21 7.75
C GLN A 100 -9.02 -3.09 7.67
N ALA A 101 -8.30 -4.22 7.63
CA ALA A 101 -6.87 -4.26 7.34
C ALA A 101 -6.63 -4.35 5.83
N HIS A 102 -5.73 -3.48 5.33
CA HIS A 102 -5.31 -3.45 3.93
C HIS A 102 -4.32 -4.58 3.62
N PRO A 103 -4.11 -4.99 2.35
CA PRO A 103 -4.74 -4.50 1.13
C PRO A 103 -6.20 -4.95 0.94
N PHE A 104 -7.00 -4.14 0.24
CA PHE A 104 -8.34 -4.54 -0.21
C PHE A 104 -8.29 -5.04 -1.66
N LEU A 105 -8.91 -6.19 -1.94
CA LEU A 105 -8.99 -6.80 -3.27
C LEU A 105 -10.34 -6.50 -3.92
N GLU A 106 -10.33 -5.70 -4.98
CA GLU A 106 -11.53 -5.22 -5.67
C GLU A 106 -11.33 -5.30 -7.19
N GLY A 107 -12.11 -6.11 -7.91
CA GLY A 107 -12.02 -6.20 -9.38
C GLY A 107 -10.60 -6.51 -9.92
N GLY A 108 -9.86 -7.40 -9.24
CA GLY A 108 -8.48 -7.76 -9.57
C GLY A 108 -7.40 -6.77 -9.15
N LEU A 109 -7.77 -5.60 -8.61
CA LEU A 109 -6.87 -4.62 -7.99
C LEU A 109 -6.70 -4.97 -6.52
N ALA A 110 -5.47 -5.15 -6.03
CA ALA A 110 -5.18 -5.10 -4.60
C ALA A 110 -4.60 -3.74 -4.22
N LEU A 111 -5.22 -3.04 -3.26
CA LEU A 111 -4.85 -1.66 -2.87
C LEU A 111 -4.61 -1.51 -1.37
N ALA A 112 -3.43 -0.98 -1.02
CA ALA A 112 -3.10 -0.44 0.29
C ALA A 112 -3.14 1.10 0.26
N HIS A 113 -3.66 1.70 1.34
CA HIS A 113 -3.78 3.16 1.49
C HIS A 113 -3.24 3.58 2.87
N ASN A 114 -2.47 4.67 2.88
CA ASN A 114 -1.91 5.29 4.07
C ASN A 114 -2.23 6.79 4.05
N GLY A 115 -3.27 7.16 4.78
CA GLY A 115 -3.84 8.49 4.73
C GLY A 115 -5.11 8.57 5.55
N GLY A 116 -6.08 9.31 5.05
CA GLY A 116 -7.40 9.44 5.64
C GLY A 116 -8.21 10.41 4.81
N ILE A 117 -9.27 9.94 4.16
CA ILE A 117 -10.19 10.71 3.33
C ILE A 117 -11.53 10.79 4.06
N ARG A 118 -11.94 11.99 4.47
CA ARG A 118 -13.14 12.22 5.29
C ARG A 118 -14.41 12.30 4.43
N ASP A 119 -14.29 12.83 3.21
CA ASP A 119 -15.35 12.94 2.19
C ASP A 119 -15.34 11.77 1.17
N ALA A 120 -14.92 10.58 1.62
CA ALA A 120 -14.75 9.40 0.77
C ALA A 120 -16.05 8.83 0.18
N GLU A 121 -17.21 9.22 0.72
CA GLU A 121 -18.53 8.92 0.14
C GLU A 121 -18.75 9.56 -1.23
N ARG A 122 -17.97 10.59 -1.58
CA ARG A 122 -17.95 11.20 -2.93
C ARG A 122 -17.40 10.26 -4.01
N LEU A 123 -16.49 9.35 -3.62
CA LEU A 123 -15.92 8.33 -4.52
C LEU A 123 -16.83 7.09 -4.59
N ASP A 124 -17.32 6.64 -3.43
CA ASP A 124 -18.20 5.48 -3.34
C ASP A 124 -19.16 5.63 -2.14
N PRO A 125 -20.48 5.75 -2.35
CA PRO A 125 -21.44 5.87 -1.26
C PRO A 125 -21.62 4.56 -0.47
N GLY A 126 -21.17 3.42 -1.00
CA GLY A 126 -21.27 2.09 -0.39
C GLY A 126 -20.56 1.94 0.97
N PRO A 127 -20.96 0.97 1.81
CA PRO A 127 -20.50 0.85 3.19
C PRO A 127 -19.00 0.54 3.32
N GLY A 128 -18.40 0.93 4.44
CA GLY A 128 -16.99 0.66 4.77
C GLY A 128 -16.28 1.82 5.46
N ILE A 129 -14.95 1.70 5.57
CA ILE A 129 -14.02 2.82 5.82
C ILE A 129 -13.68 3.53 4.50
N ASP A 130 -13.10 4.73 4.61
CA ASP A 130 -12.56 5.55 3.51
C ASP A 130 -11.79 4.75 2.45
N SER A 131 -10.95 3.84 2.91
CA SER A 131 -9.99 3.09 2.10
C SER A 131 -10.66 1.97 1.30
N GLN A 132 -11.79 1.44 1.78
CA GLN A 132 -12.60 0.45 1.05
C GLN A 132 -13.43 1.14 -0.05
N ARG A 133 -13.96 2.33 0.25
CA ARG A 133 -14.63 3.20 -0.73
C ARG A 133 -13.68 3.55 -1.87
N LEU A 134 -12.46 3.99 -1.53
CA LEU A 134 -11.39 4.28 -2.48
C LEU A 134 -10.99 3.06 -3.33
N ALA A 135 -10.79 1.89 -2.71
CA ALA A 135 -10.45 0.66 -3.44
C ALA A 135 -11.52 0.27 -4.47
N ARG A 136 -12.81 0.31 -4.08
CA ARG A 136 -13.94 0.04 -4.98
C ARG A 136 -14.06 1.05 -6.10
N TRP A 137 -13.94 2.34 -5.79
CA TRP A 137 -14.01 3.39 -6.80
C TRP A 137 -12.86 3.24 -7.82
N LEU A 138 -11.60 3.06 -7.38
CA LEU A 138 -10.47 2.90 -8.30
C LEU A 138 -10.55 1.59 -9.09
N ALA A 139 -11.10 0.52 -8.50
CA ALA A 139 -11.33 -0.73 -9.21
C ALA A 139 -12.32 -0.59 -10.38
N ARG A 140 -13.26 0.36 -10.31
CA ARG A 140 -14.22 0.71 -11.37
C ARG A 140 -13.68 1.78 -12.33
N ALA A 141 -13.14 2.87 -11.82
CA ALA A 141 -12.67 4.01 -12.60
C ALA A 141 -11.48 3.63 -13.50
N TRP A 142 -10.54 2.83 -12.99
CA TRP A 142 -9.41 2.35 -13.78
C TRP A 142 -9.80 1.12 -14.64
N GLN A 143 -10.72 1.30 -15.58
CA GLN A 143 -11.14 0.30 -16.56
C GLN A 143 -11.29 0.90 -17.97
N PRO A 144 -10.64 0.36 -19.02
CA PRO A 144 -9.68 -0.75 -18.98
C PRO A 144 -8.41 -0.42 -18.18
N ARG A 145 -7.68 -1.46 -17.74
CA ARG A 145 -6.43 -1.35 -16.98
C ARG A 145 -5.26 -0.88 -17.86
N THR A 146 -5.33 0.36 -18.37
CA THR A 146 -4.27 1.04 -19.14
C THR A 146 -3.60 2.14 -18.33
N ARG A 147 -2.44 2.62 -18.78
CA ARG A 147 -1.71 3.71 -18.12
C ARG A 147 -2.48 5.02 -18.17
N GLU A 148 -3.13 5.28 -19.30
CA GLU A 148 -3.83 6.51 -19.64
C GLU A 148 -5.06 6.69 -18.73
N VAL A 149 -5.90 5.65 -18.63
CA VAL A 149 -7.08 5.64 -17.75
C VAL A 149 -6.69 5.65 -16.25
N LEU A 150 -5.48 5.17 -15.89
CA LEU A 150 -4.98 5.34 -14.51
C LEU A 150 -4.65 6.80 -14.18
N LEU A 151 -4.08 7.54 -15.13
CA LEU A 151 -3.78 8.97 -14.94
C LEU A 151 -5.09 9.77 -14.86
N GLU A 152 -6.02 9.54 -15.80
CA GLU A 152 -7.36 10.14 -15.80
C GLU A 152 -8.11 9.88 -14.48
N ALA A 153 -8.09 8.64 -13.98
CA ALA A 153 -8.68 8.30 -12.68
C ALA A 153 -7.99 9.04 -11.52
N LEU A 154 -6.65 9.10 -11.48
CA LEU A 154 -5.95 9.82 -10.41
C LEU A 154 -6.20 11.35 -10.45
N GLU A 155 -6.46 11.92 -11.63
CA GLU A 155 -6.93 13.31 -11.77
C GLU A 155 -8.37 13.47 -11.24
N GLU A 156 -9.30 12.57 -11.62
CA GLU A 156 -10.68 12.55 -11.08
C GLU A 156 -10.69 12.42 -9.55
N LEU A 157 -9.83 11.57 -8.99
CA LEU A 157 -9.67 11.37 -7.54
C LEU A 157 -9.35 12.69 -6.83
N LEU A 158 -8.30 13.39 -7.29
CA LEU A 158 -7.89 14.66 -6.68
C LEU A 158 -8.91 15.79 -6.93
N ALA A 159 -9.62 15.76 -8.05
CA ALA A 159 -10.71 16.70 -8.32
C ALA A 159 -11.93 16.47 -7.41
N THR A 160 -12.23 15.21 -7.07
CA THR A 160 -13.44 14.79 -6.35
C THR A 160 -13.32 14.92 -4.84
N VAL A 161 -12.25 14.40 -4.21
CA VAL A 161 -12.07 14.50 -2.75
C VAL A 161 -11.31 15.76 -2.36
N ARG A 162 -11.78 16.42 -1.30
CA ARG A 162 -11.28 17.73 -0.85
C ARG A 162 -10.98 17.76 0.64
N ASP A 163 -11.50 16.82 1.43
CA ASP A 163 -11.23 16.71 2.86
C ASP A 163 -10.42 15.45 3.19
N TYR A 164 -9.12 15.50 2.92
CA TYR A 164 -8.18 14.42 3.21
C TYR A 164 -6.89 14.93 3.86
N THR A 165 -6.20 14.03 4.58
CA THR A 165 -4.85 14.33 5.16
C THR A 165 -3.71 13.84 4.26
N ALA A 166 -3.93 12.70 3.61
CA ALA A 166 -3.10 12.15 2.54
C ALA A 166 -3.86 11.05 1.80
N ILE A 167 -3.34 10.70 0.63
CA ILE A 167 -3.77 9.64 -0.28
C ILE A 167 -2.50 8.94 -0.79
N ASN A 168 -1.68 8.40 0.11
CA ASN A 168 -0.53 7.59 -0.29
C ASN A 168 -1.01 6.17 -0.57
N LEU A 169 -0.84 5.71 -1.81
CA LEU A 169 -1.33 4.43 -2.31
C LEU A 169 -0.18 3.51 -2.70
N LEU A 170 -0.39 2.22 -2.50
CA LEU A 170 0.47 1.15 -2.99
C LEU A 170 -0.44 0.03 -3.49
N PHE A 171 -0.46 -0.22 -4.79
CA PHE A 171 -1.45 -1.09 -5.43
C PHE A 171 -0.90 -1.91 -6.61
N THR A 172 -1.63 -2.96 -7.00
CA THR A 172 -1.29 -3.82 -8.15
C THR A 172 -2.54 -4.29 -8.88
N ASP A 173 -2.44 -4.42 -10.20
CA ASP A 173 -3.41 -5.09 -11.09
C ASP A 173 -3.18 -6.62 -11.20
N GLY A 174 -2.28 -7.17 -10.38
CA GLY A 174 -1.80 -8.55 -10.49
C GLY A 174 -0.63 -8.73 -11.46
N LYS A 175 -0.04 -7.65 -11.99
CA LYS A 175 1.13 -7.71 -12.89
C LYS A 175 2.20 -6.69 -12.51
N SER A 176 1.81 -5.43 -12.35
CA SER A 176 2.68 -4.28 -12.12
C SER A 176 2.48 -3.75 -10.70
N LEU A 177 3.50 -3.10 -10.14
CA LEU A 177 3.44 -2.45 -8.83
C LEU A 177 3.35 -0.93 -9.01
N TYR A 178 2.37 -0.31 -8.37
CA TYR A 178 2.12 1.13 -8.47
C TYR A 178 2.20 1.79 -7.09
N ALA A 179 2.85 2.94 -7.03
CA ALA A 179 3.02 3.75 -5.84
C ALA A 179 2.61 5.19 -6.15
N PHE A 180 1.62 5.73 -5.45
CA PHE A 180 1.19 7.11 -5.58
C PHE A 180 1.35 7.85 -4.26
N ARG A 181 1.79 9.10 -4.28
CA ARG A 181 1.92 9.94 -3.09
C ARG A 181 1.20 11.27 -3.27
N ARG A 182 0.32 11.59 -2.33
CA ARG A 182 -0.29 12.91 -2.18
C ARG A 182 -0.58 13.19 -0.70
N CYS A 183 -0.15 14.34 -0.20
CA CYS A 183 -0.40 14.80 1.16
C CYS A 183 -0.75 16.29 1.20
N THR A 184 -1.68 16.66 2.07
CA THR A 184 -2.08 18.05 2.36
C THR A 184 -1.47 18.55 3.66
N GLU A 185 -1.16 17.64 4.58
CA GLU A 185 -0.52 17.93 5.86
C GLU A 185 0.77 17.12 6.03
N LYS A 186 1.73 17.63 6.82
CA LYS A 186 2.82 16.85 7.44
C LYS A 186 3.58 15.96 6.43
N PRO A 187 4.27 16.53 5.42
CA PRO A 187 4.89 15.76 4.34
C PRO A 187 5.91 14.71 4.83
N ASP A 188 6.68 15.01 5.88
CA ASP A 188 7.65 14.08 6.48
C ASP A 188 7.00 12.92 7.26
N TYR A 189 5.71 13.04 7.55
CA TYR A 189 4.89 11.95 8.09
C TYR A 189 4.38 11.12 6.91
N TYR A 190 3.65 11.75 5.98
CA TYR A 190 3.14 11.12 4.76
C TYR A 190 4.19 11.01 3.65
N SER A 191 5.36 10.46 4.01
CA SER A 191 6.38 10.04 3.07
C SER A 191 6.02 8.73 2.36
N LEU A 192 6.56 8.58 1.16
CA LEU A 192 6.70 7.31 0.47
C LEU A 192 8.06 7.38 -0.24
N TRP A 193 8.84 6.31 -0.17
CA TRP A 193 10.19 6.21 -0.71
C TRP A 193 10.29 4.99 -1.62
N PHE A 194 11.19 5.01 -2.59
CA PHE A 194 11.50 3.85 -3.42
C PHE A 194 13.02 3.64 -3.51
N GLN A 195 13.43 2.41 -3.82
CA GLN A 195 14.83 2.04 -4.03
C GLN A 195 14.92 1.03 -5.18
N VAL A 196 15.92 1.21 -6.04
CA VAL A 196 16.13 0.38 -7.24
C VAL A 196 17.50 -0.30 -7.15
N SER A 197 17.54 -1.61 -7.42
CA SER A 197 18.76 -2.41 -7.46
C SER A 197 18.65 -3.51 -8.53
N PRO A 198 19.75 -4.16 -8.93
CA PRO A 198 19.72 -5.16 -10.00
C PRO A 198 18.72 -6.30 -9.74
N GLY A 199 17.59 -6.28 -10.45
CA GLY A 199 16.53 -7.28 -10.32
C GLY A 199 15.56 -7.08 -9.15
N LEU A 200 15.57 -5.92 -8.49
CA LEU A 200 14.69 -5.61 -7.35
C LEU A 200 14.31 -4.12 -7.30
N VAL A 201 13.03 -3.84 -7.11
CA VAL A 201 12.49 -2.51 -6.77
C VAL A 201 11.70 -2.61 -5.48
N LEU A 202 12.00 -1.71 -4.54
CA LEU A 202 11.31 -1.58 -3.25
C LEU A 202 10.55 -0.25 -3.21
N VAL A 203 9.41 -0.25 -2.52
CA VAL A 203 8.67 0.96 -2.14
C VAL A 203 8.30 0.86 -0.67
N ALA A 204 8.54 1.89 0.15
CA ALA A 204 8.25 1.84 1.58
C ALA A 204 7.83 3.20 2.15
N SER A 205 7.09 3.20 3.26
CA SER A 205 6.75 4.45 3.97
C SER A 205 7.97 5.15 4.58
N GLU A 206 9.00 4.37 4.94
CA GLU A 206 10.31 4.82 5.45
C GLU A 206 11.41 3.92 4.84
N PRO A 207 12.64 4.42 4.61
CA PRO A 207 13.73 3.63 4.05
C PRO A 207 14.07 2.37 4.88
N LEU A 208 14.25 1.23 4.20
CA LEU A 208 14.71 -0.02 4.83
C LEU A 208 16.25 -0.15 4.85
N GLY A 209 16.95 0.81 4.25
CA GLY A 209 18.41 0.89 4.11
C GLY A 209 18.87 2.34 4.20
N ASP A 210 20.17 2.55 4.42
CA ASP A 210 20.75 3.90 4.58
C ASP A 210 21.15 4.54 3.24
N GLU A 211 21.22 3.74 2.16
CA GLU A 211 21.65 4.16 0.83
C GLU A 211 20.63 3.77 -0.26
N GLY A 212 20.67 4.45 -1.41
CA GLY A 212 19.88 4.12 -2.60
C GLY A 212 18.39 4.48 -2.58
N TRP A 213 17.87 4.92 -1.42
CA TRP A 213 16.47 5.34 -1.25
C TRP A 213 16.22 6.76 -1.76
N GLN A 214 15.18 6.91 -2.57
CA GLN A 214 14.72 8.15 -3.17
C GLN A 214 13.29 8.48 -2.67
N PRO A 215 12.99 9.72 -2.28
CA PRO A 215 11.65 10.10 -1.87
C PRO A 215 10.77 10.24 -3.12
N LEU A 216 9.56 9.68 -3.08
CA LEU A 216 8.53 9.97 -4.07
C LEU A 216 8.00 11.39 -3.82
N ALA A 217 7.88 12.21 -4.85
CA ALA A 217 7.41 13.59 -4.72
C ALA A 217 5.91 13.66 -4.41
N ASP A 218 5.44 14.81 -3.95
CA ASP A 218 4.00 15.02 -3.79
C ASP A 218 3.32 15.17 -5.17
N GLY A 219 2.17 14.51 -5.36
CA GLY A 219 1.46 14.41 -6.64
C GLY A 219 2.09 13.42 -7.64
N GLU A 220 3.02 12.56 -7.21
CA GLU A 220 3.73 11.64 -8.11
C GLU A 220 3.19 10.20 -8.04
N LEU A 221 2.95 9.63 -9.22
CA LEU A 221 2.76 8.21 -9.48
C LEU A 221 4.06 7.61 -10.02
N LEU A 222 4.58 6.60 -9.33
CA LEU A 222 5.57 5.65 -9.82
C LEU A 222 4.86 4.36 -10.23
N ALA A 223 5.02 3.95 -11.48
CA ALA A 223 4.59 2.64 -11.99
C ALA A 223 5.81 1.77 -12.31
N ILE A 224 5.82 0.54 -11.79
CA ILE A 224 6.89 -0.45 -11.92
C ILE A 224 6.31 -1.65 -12.68
N ALA A 225 6.75 -1.85 -13.92
CA ALA A 225 6.27 -2.90 -14.80
C ALA A 225 6.89 -4.29 -14.47
N PRO A 226 6.38 -5.41 -15.02
CA PRO A 226 6.85 -6.76 -14.67
C PRO A 226 8.33 -7.05 -15.03
N ASP A 227 8.93 -6.29 -15.94
CA ASP A 227 10.35 -6.37 -16.30
C ASP A 227 11.27 -5.56 -15.35
N LEU A 228 10.66 -4.83 -14.41
CA LEU A 228 11.22 -3.81 -13.52
C LEU A 228 11.65 -2.51 -14.22
N SER A 229 11.06 -2.17 -15.35
CA SER A 229 11.10 -0.80 -15.87
C SER A 229 10.23 0.13 -15.01
N LEU A 230 10.73 1.33 -14.74
CA LEU A 230 10.04 2.37 -13.97
C LEU A 230 9.50 3.45 -14.92
N SER A 231 8.33 3.99 -14.62
CA SER A 231 7.85 5.24 -15.21
C SER A 231 7.23 6.14 -14.14
N HIS A 232 7.48 7.44 -14.27
CA HIS A 232 7.14 8.46 -13.30
C HIS A 232 6.20 9.49 -13.92
N HIS A 233 5.11 9.82 -13.23
CA HIS A 233 4.09 10.76 -13.69
C HIS A 233 3.69 11.71 -12.56
N ARG A 234 3.65 13.01 -12.85
CA ARG A 234 3.10 14.02 -11.95
C ARG A 234 1.64 14.24 -12.31
N ILE A 235 0.74 13.84 -11.42
CA ILE A 235 -0.69 14.14 -11.51
C ILE A 235 -0.88 15.64 -11.26
N PRO A 236 -1.59 16.38 -12.12
CA PRO A 236 -2.00 17.76 -11.87
C PRO A 236 -2.70 17.92 -10.51
N LEU A 237 -2.37 18.99 -9.79
CA LEU A 237 -3.00 19.32 -8.51
C LEU A 237 -4.08 20.40 -8.71
N PRO A 238 -5.32 20.18 -8.25
CA PRO A 238 -6.39 21.19 -8.25
C PRO A 238 -6.22 22.33 -7.22
#